data_AF-A0A916N9N1-F1
#
_entry.id   AF-A0A916N9N1-F1
#
_cell.length_a   1.000
_cell.length_b   1.000
_cell.length_c   1.000
_cell.angle_alpha   90.00
_cell.angle_beta   90.00
_cell.angle_gamma   90.00
#
_symmetry.space_group_name_H-M   'P 1'
#
loop_
_entity.id
_entity.type
_entity.pdbx_description
1 polymer ?
#
loop_
_entity_poly.entity_id
_entity_poly.type
_entity_poly.pdbx_seq_one_letter_code
_entity_poly.pdbx_strand_id
1 'polypeptide(L)'
;MNKSKRLRRLQTLIGWLETGKDVARRDLQLVLTADEWDRYEAEVEQRRDLKAQLVEVPATLRPYIARLKRADFLYVRAESMVVDGDPRVRQGLYHQSESAYEAALVVLTEALGNQPDLVMWLDREFSLSPEKAPTPDPLAVPRLKMSKSGNRDPDGGVEWLTGVRRSLKLAALKSSFENVQVADGRVGGQIRSIAKNSPNKSAIQKKIDVTSWKV
;
A
#
# COMPACT_ATOMS: atom_id res chain seq x y z
N MET A 1 17.03 16.34 -26.38
CA MET A 1 17.63 15.00 -26.19
C MET A 1 17.22 14.09 -27.35
N ASN A 2 18.10 13.23 -27.90
CA ASN A 2 17.67 12.31 -28.98
C ASN A 2 16.81 11.15 -28.44
N LYS A 3 15.97 10.54 -29.28
CA LYS A 3 15.03 9.49 -28.89
C LYS A 3 15.69 8.28 -28.20
N SER A 4 16.82 7.78 -28.73
CA SER A 4 17.53 6.62 -28.16
C SER A 4 18.18 6.90 -26.80
N LYS A 5 18.66 8.12 -26.57
CA LYS A 5 19.16 8.60 -25.27
C LYS A 5 18.01 8.74 -24.28
N ARG A 6 16.85 9.25 -24.74
CA ARG A 6 15.61 9.34 -23.95
C ARG A 6 15.15 7.96 -23.46
N LEU A 7 15.05 6.97 -24.34
CA LEU A 7 14.66 5.59 -23.98
C LEU A 7 15.57 4.97 -22.92
N ARG A 8 16.90 5.09 -23.07
CA ARG A 8 17.86 4.58 -22.09
C ARG A 8 17.70 5.25 -20.72
N ARG A 9 17.46 6.56 -20.71
CA ARG A 9 17.23 7.30 -19.47
C ARG A 9 15.93 6.87 -18.80
N LEU A 10 14.83 6.74 -19.55
CA LEU A 10 13.54 6.24 -19.05
C LEU A 10 13.70 4.85 -18.41
N GLN A 11 14.35 3.90 -19.08
CA GLN A 11 14.62 2.57 -18.52
C GLN A 11 15.39 2.62 -17.20
N THR A 12 16.43 3.47 -17.14
CA THR A 12 17.25 3.62 -15.93
C THR A 12 16.42 4.15 -14.76
N LEU A 13 15.59 5.17 -14.99
CA LEU A 13 14.74 5.77 -13.97
C LEU A 13 13.65 4.80 -13.50
N ILE A 14 13.05 4.02 -14.40
CA ILE A 14 12.11 2.95 -14.06
C ILE A 14 12.79 1.92 -13.16
N GLY A 15 13.99 1.44 -13.53
CA GLY A 15 14.73 0.47 -12.72
C GLY A 15 15.10 0.99 -11.33
N TRP A 16 15.39 2.30 -11.19
CA TRP A 16 15.57 2.92 -9.87
C TRP A 16 14.29 2.87 -9.05
N LEU A 17 13.15 3.22 -9.65
CA LEU A 17 11.85 3.16 -9.00
C LEU A 17 11.37 1.72 -8.74
N GLU A 18 11.87 0.70 -9.42
CA GLU A 18 11.57 -0.71 -9.08
C GLU A 18 12.46 -1.23 -7.94
N THR A 19 13.66 -0.68 -7.76
CA THR A 19 14.67 -1.17 -6.78
C THR A 19 14.67 -0.47 -5.43
N GLY A 20 13.67 0.36 -5.12
CA GLY A 20 13.60 1.14 -3.87
C GLY A 20 14.24 2.54 -3.94
N LYS A 21 14.98 2.90 -5.00
CA LYS A 21 15.58 4.24 -5.15
C LYS A 21 14.55 5.29 -5.57
N ASP A 22 14.75 6.54 -5.16
CA ASP A 22 13.89 7.68 -5.57
C ASP A 22 14.46 8.35 -6.84
N VAL A 23 13.59 9.09 -7.54
CA VAL A 23 13.91 9.87 -8.75
C VAL A 23 13.61 11.34 -8.50
N ALA A 24 14.58 12.21 -8.73
CA ALA A 24 14.43 13.64 -8.50
C ALA A 24 13.49 14.30 -9.54
N ARG A 25 12.83 15.40 -9.15
CA ARG A 25 11.92 16.17 -10.03
C ARG A 25 12.61 16.58 -11.35
N ARG A 26 13.84 17.07 -11.26
CA ARG A 26 14.66 17.44 -12.43
C ARG A 26 14.88 16.29 -13.40
N ASP A 27 15.03 15.06 -12.90
CA ASP A 27 15.27 13.89 -13.74
C ASP A 27 14.02 13.48 -14.51
N LEU A 28 12.83 13.69 -13.93
CA LEU A 28 11.55 13.50 -14.61
C LEU A 28 11.33 14.57 -15.68
N GLN A 29 11.54 15.84 -15.35
CA GLN A 29 11.42 16.96 -16.30
C GLN A 29 12.36 16.83 -17.50
N LEU A 30 13.53 16.21 -17.32
CA LEU A 30 14.47 15.96 -18.40
C LEU A 30 13.97 14.90 -19.40
N VAL A 31 13.12 13.95 -18.99
CA VAL A 31 12.71 12.80 -19.82
C VAL A 31 11.26 12.86 -20.29
N LEU A 32 10.37 13.53 -19.56
CA LEU A 32 8.98 13.72 -19.94
C LEU A 32 8.84 14.88 -20.94
N THR A 33 7.91 14.78 -21.88
CA THR A 33 7.51 15.93 -22.68
C THR A 33 6.71 16.93 -21.84
N ALA A 34 6.45 18.13 -22.36
CA ALA A 34 5.59 19.12 -21.68
C ALA A 34 4.21 18.52 -21.37
N ASP A 35 3.55 17.90 -22.35
CA ASP A 35 2.23 17.28 -22.14
C ASP A 35 2.25 16.13 -21.13
N GLU A 36 3.29 15.28 -21.16
CA GLU A 36 3.45 14.18 -20.19
C GLU A 36 3.72 14.71 -18.78
N TRP A 37 4.49 15.78 -18.67
CA TRP A 37 4.78 16.48 -17.43
C TRP A 37 3.52 17.09 -16.84
N ASP A 38 2.72 17.77 -17.65
CA ASP A 38 1.49 18.43 -17.21
C ASP A 38 0.44 17.41 -16.75
N ARG A 39 0.31 16.27 -17.47
CA ARG A 39 -0.53 15.15 -17.01
C ARG A 39 -0.07 14.61 -15.65
N TYR A 40 1.24 14.40 -15.49
CA TYR A 40 1.79 13.93 -14.23
C TYR A 40 1.54 14.93 -13.09
N GLU A 41 1.77 16.23 -13.28
CA GLU A 41 1.51 17.24 -12.23
C GLU A 41 0.01 17.36 -11.92
N ALA A 42 -0.87 17.27 -12.93
CA ALA A 42 -2.32 17.27 -12.71
C ALA A 42 -2.77 16.08 -11.85
N GLU A 43 -2.26 14.88 -12.11
CA GLU A 43 -2.53 13.72 -11.26
C GLU A 43 -1.97 13.88 -9.85
N VAL A 44 -0.77 14.48 -9.70
CA VAL A 44 -0.19 14.78 -8.38
C VAL A 44 -1.10 15.74 -7.60
N GLU A 45 -1.59 16.81 -8.23
CA GLU A 45 -2.42 17.81 -7.55
C GLU A 45 -3.81 17.26 -7.23
N GLN A 46 -4.45 16.53 -8.15
CA GLN A 46 -5.72 15.85 -7.87
C GLN A 46 -5.62 14.94 -6.64
N ARG A 47 -4.52 14.20 -6.48
CA ARG A 47 -4.31 13.36 -5.30
C ARG A 47 -4.05 14.17 -4.04
N ARG A 48 -3.43 15.34 -4.16
CA ARG A 48 -3.25 16.28 -3.04
C ARG A 48 -4.60 16.83 -2.58
N ASP A 49 -5.48 17.18 -3.50
CA ASP A 49 -6.81 17.71 -3.19
C ASP A 49 -7.68 16.67 -2.50
N LEU A 50 -7.70 15.44 -3.01
CA LEU A 50 -8.39 14.32 -2.36
C LEU A 50 -7.81 14.04 -0.96
N LYS A 51 -6.50 14.18 -0.77
CA LYS A 51 -5.90 14.11 0.58
C LYS A 51 -6.36 15.24 1.47
N ALA A 52 -6.49 16.46 0.94
CA ALA A 52 -6.97 17.63 1.66
C ALA A 52 -8.43 17.47 2.12
N GLN A 53 -9.26 16.79 1.32
CA GLN A 53 -10.64 16.43 1.68
C GLN A 53 -10.70 15.41 2.83
N LEU A 54 -9.65 14.59 2.99
CA LEU A 54 -9.56 13.55 4.02
C LEU A 54 -8.72 13.97 5.25
N VAL A 55 -8.60 15.29 5.51
CA VAL A 55 -7.74 15.82 6.58
C VAL A 55 -8.31 15.56 7.98
N GLU A 56 -9.61 15.78 8.17
CA GLU A 56 -10.24 15.62 9.47
C GLU A 56 -11.23 14.47 9.47
N VAL A 57 -10.87 13.41 10.20
CA VAL A 57 -11.76 12.27 10.41
C VAL A 57 -13.04 12.74 11.10
N PRO A 58 -14.23 12.44 10.53
CA PRO A 58 -15.51 12.86 11.09
C PRO A 58 -15.65 12.44 12.55
N ALA A 59 -16.18 13.35 13.38
CA ALA A 59 -16.38 13.08 14.80
C ALA A 59 -17.24 11.83 15.04
N THR A 60 -18.20 11.56 14.15
CA THR A 60 -19.06 10.39 14.13
C THR A 60 -18.29 9.06 14.12
N LEU A 61 -17.09 9.02 13.53
CA LEU A 61 -16.25 7.82 13.49
C LEU A 61 -15.33 7.67 14.71
N ARG A 62 -15.21 8.68 15.59
CA ARG A 62 -14.33 8.59 16.77
C ARG A 62 -14.67 7.42 17.70
N PRO A 63 -15.95 7.15 18.03
CA PRO A 63 -16.31 6.01 18.89
C PRO A 63 -15.97 4.67 18.25
N TYR A 64 -16.08 4.58 16.91
CA TYR A 64 -15.68 3.39 16.15
C TYR A 64 -14.17 3.16 16.25
N ILE A 65 -13.37 4.19 15.95
CA ILE A 65 -11.90 4.11 15.98
C ILE A 65 -11.38 3.73 17.36
N ALA A 66 -11.99 4.26 18.43
CA ALA A 66 -11.60 3.94 19.80
C ALA A 66 -11.81 2.45 20.13
N ARG A 67 -12.96 1.88 19.74
CA ARG A 67 -13.25 0.45 19.93
C ARG A 67 -12.35 -0.42 19.05
N LEU A 68 -12.13 0.00 17.81
CA LEU A 68 -11.27 -0.71 16.88
C LEU A 68 -9.82 -0.81 17.38
N LYS A 69 -9.26 0.27 17.95
CA LYS A 69 -7.94 0.25 18.59
C LYS A 69 -7.88 -0.70 19.77
N ARG A 70 -8.95 -0.80 20.55
CA ARG A 70 -9.03 -1.75 21.68
C ARG A 70 -9.02 -3.19 21.20
N ALA A 71 -9.75 -3.49 20.14
CA ALA A 71 -9.76 -4.81 19.50
C ALA A 71 -8.38 -5.17 18.94
N ASP A 72 -7.76 -4.28 18.16
CA ASP A 72 -6.39 -4.48 17.64
C ASP A 72 -5.38 -4.78 18.76
N PHE A 73 -5.45 -4.04 19.86
CA PHE A 73 -4.56 -4.24 21.00
C PHE A 73 -4.73 -5.64 21.62
N LEU A 74 -5.97 -6.10 21.79
CA LEU A 74 -6.25 -7.43 22.34
C LEU A 74 -5.74 -8.53 21.39
N TYR A 75 -5.98 -8.38 20.09
CA TYR A 75 -5.49 -9.30 19.07
C TYR A 75 -3.97 -9.39 19.06
N VAL A 76 -3.26 -8.26 18.94
CA VAL A 76 -1.79 -8.22 18.92
C VAL A 76 -1.21 -8.75 20.23
N ARG A 77 -1.88 -8.50 21.36
CA ARG A 77 -1.47 -9.06 22.64
C ARG A 77 -1.58 -10.59 22.64
N ALA A 78 -2.64 -11.16 22.08
CA ALA A 78 -2.79 -12.61 21.92
C ALA A 78 -1.69 -13.19 21.01
N GLU A 79 -1.41 -12.56 19.88
CA GLU A 79 -0.34 -12.94 18.94
C GLU A 79 1.05 -12.88 19.58
N SER A 80 1.28 -11.91 20.47
CA SER A 80 2.56 -11.75 21.17
C SER A 80 2.81 -12.78 22.28
N MET A 81 1.78 -13.56 22.67
CA MET A 81 1.96 -14.61 23.66
C MET A 81 2.79 -15.75 23.07
N VAL A 82 3.89 -16.09 23.76
CA VAL A 82 4.77 -17.19 23.39
C VAL A 82 3.99 -18.50 23.31
N VAL A 83 4.41 -19.39 22.40
CA VAL A 83 3.80 -20.71 22.19
C VAL A 83 3.75 -21.54 23.49
N ASP A 84 4.72 -21.35 24.38
CA ASP A 84 4.81 -22.02 25.70
C ASP A 84 3.98 -21.35 26.82
N GLY A 85 3.27 -20.25 26.51
CA GLY A 85 2.36 -19.59 27.46
C GLY A 85 1.05 -20.35 27.66
N ASP A 86 0.23 -19.93 28.63
CA ASP A 86 -1.07 -20.58 28.88
C ASP A 86 -2.01 -20.41 27.67
N PRO A 87 -2.37 -21.49 26.96
CA PRO A 87 -3.22 -21.42 25.78
C PRO A 87 -4.63 -20.91 26.10
N ARG A 88 -5.12 -21.08 27.34
CA ARG A 88 -6.43 -20.61 27.77
C ARG A 88 -6.49 -19.09 27.85
N VAL A 89 -5.41 -18.48 28.34
CA VAL A 89 -5.29 -17.01 28.41
C VAL A 89 -5.22 -16.43 26.99
N ARG A 90 -4.42 -17.05 26.10
CA ARG A 90 -4.34 -16.64 24.70
C ARG A 90 -5.69 -16.73 24.00
N GLN A 91 -6.40 -17.85 24.16
CA GLN A 91 -7.75 -18.03 23.61
C GLN A 91 -8.73 -17.00 24.17
N GLY A 92 -8.66 -16.73 25.47
CA GLY A 92 -9.49 -15.71 26.12
C GLY A 92 -9.24 -14.30 25.56
N LEU A 93 -8.00 -13.97 25.17
CA LEU A 93 -7.70 -12.71 24.50
C LEU A 93 -8.25 -12.63 23.07
N TYR A 94 -8.21 -13.74 22.31
CA TYR A 94 -8.85 -13.78 20.99
C TYR A 94 -10.36 -13.57 21.09
N HIS A 95 -11.05 -14.27 22.01
CA HIS A 95 -12.49 -14.05 22.22
C HIS A 95 -12.79 -12.61 22.64
N GLN A 96 -11.99 -12.03 23.54
CA GLN A 96 -12.14 -10.61 23.91
C GLN A 96 -11.92 -9.67 22.73
N SER A 97 -10.97 -9.98 21.84
CA SER A 97 -10.72 -9.22 20.63
C SER A 97 -11.90 -9.30 19.67
N GLU A 98 -12.44 -10.50 19.45
CA GLU A 98 -13.60 -10.74 18.59
C GLU A 98 -14.81 -9.95 19.08
N SER A 99 -15.17 -10.06 20.37
CA SER A 99 -16.26 -9.27 20.96
C SER A 99 -16.01 -7.76 20.86
N ALA A 100 -14.76 -7.31 20.95
CA ALA A 100 -14.41 -5.91 20.77
C ALA A 100 -14.55 -5.45 19.31
N TYR A 101 -14.26 -6.32 18.33
CA TYR A 101 -14.52 -6.04 16.91
C TYR A 101 -16.02 -5.98 16.64
N GLU A 102 -16.82 -6.91 17.14
CA GLU A 102 -18.28 -6.87 17.03
C GLU A 102 -18.85 -5.55 17.57
N ALA A 103 -18.42 -5.15 18.77
CA ALA A 103 -18.83 -3.88 19.37
C ALA A 103 -18.41 -2.67 18.53
N ALA A 104 -17.27 -2.73 17.83
CA ALA A 104 -16.87 -1.69 16.89
C ALA A 104 -17.79 -1.68 15.65
N LEU A 105 -18.10 -2.84 15.08
CA LEU A 105 -18.96 -2.97 13.91
C LEU A 105 -20.39 -2.47 14.18
N VAL A 106 -20.94 -2.70 15.37
CA VAL A 106 -22.24 -2.14 15.78
C VAL A 106 -22.23 -0.62 15.71
N VAL A 107 -21.19 0.02 16.26
CA VAL A 107 -21.05 1.48 16.24
C VAL A 107 -20.84 2.00 14.82
N LEU A 108 -20.10 1.28 13.98
CA LEU A 108 -19.93 1.65 12.57
C LEU A 108 -21.25 1.55 11.80
N THR A 109 -22.03 0.50 12.04
CA THR A 109 -23.35 0.28 11.44
C THR A 109 -24.29 1.43 11.79
N GLU A 110 -24.34 1.81 13.06
CA GLU A 110 -25.13 2.96 13.53
C GLU A 110 -24.66 4.28 12.88
N ALA A 111 -23.35 4.52 12.83
CA ALA A 111 -22.79 5.71 12.20
C ALA A 111 -23.15 5.80 10.71
N LEU A 112 -23.04 4.68 9.97
CA LEU A 112 -23.35 4.62 8.55
C LEU A 112 -24.85 4.67 8.25
N GLY A 113 -25.68 4.11 9.14
CA GLY A 113 -27.14 4.26 9.05
C GLY A 113 -27.58 5.72 9.17
N ASN A 114 -26.87 6.51 9.97
CA ASN A 114 -27.12 7.96 10.12
C ASN A 114 -26.45 8.80 9.03
N GLN A 115 -25.23 8.44 8.61
CA GLN A 115 -24.42 9.17 7.63
C GLN A 115 -23.79 8.18 6.64
N PRO A 116 -24.50 7.79 5.57
CA PRO A 116 -24.01 6.82 4.60
C PRO A 116 -22.71 7.23 3.91
N ASP A 117 -22.49 8.52 3.71
CA ASP A 117 -21.28 9.07 3.09
C ASP A 117 -19.99 8.74 3.85
N LEU A 118 -20.08 8.37 5.14
CA LEU A 118 -18.93 7.94 5.93
C LEU A 118 -18.23 6.71 5.32
N VAL A 119 -18.90 5.94 4.46
CA VAL A 119 -18.30 4.82 3.72
C VAL A 119 -17.06 5.25 2.92
N MET A 120 -17.00 6.51 2.47
CA MET A 120 -15.85 7.02 1.73
C MET A 120 -14.54 7.02 2.54
N TRP A 121 -14.63 6.97 3.87
CA TRP A 121 -13.50 6.95 4.80
C TRP A 121 -12.96 5.55 5.05
N LEU A 122 -13.72 4.51 4.71
CA LEU A 122 -13.38 3.12 4.98
C LEU A 122 -12.50 2.54 3.88
N ASP A 123 -11.49 1.77 4.26
CA ASP A 123 -10.54 1.13 3.35
C ASP A 123 -11.07 -0.15 2.71
N ARG A 124 -12.30 -0.57 3.00
CA ARG A 124 -12.92 -1.73 2.35
C ARG A 124 -14.43 -1.56 2.34
N GLU A 125 -15.08 -2.34 1.50
CA GLU A 125 -16.53 -2.33 1.42
C GLU A 125 -17.16 -2.74 2.75
N PHE A 126 -18.27 -2.09 3.08
CA PHE A 126 -19.05 -2.40 4.28
C PHE A 126 -20.52 -2.52 3.91
N SER A 127 -21.11 -3.66 4.24
CA SER A 127 -22.55 -3.88 4.03
C SER A 127 -23.30 -3.78 5.35
N LEU A 128 -24.43 -3.08 5.32
CA LEU A 128 -25.41 -3.08 6.43
C LEU A 128 -26.26 -4.35 6.44
N SER A 129 -26.20 -5.18 5.39
CA SER A 129 -26.94 -6.44 5.35
C SER A 129 -26.25 -7.49 6.21
N PRO A 130 -26.97 -8.20 7.11
CA PRO A 130 -26.40 -9.25 7.95
C PRO A 130 -25.69 -10.36 7.16
N GLU A 131 -26.16 -10.68 5.95
CA GLU A 131 -25.59 -11.74 5.09
C GLU A 131 -24.22 -11.38 4.51
N LYS A 132 -23.91 -10.08 4.42
CA LYS A 132 -22.67 -9.54 3.84
C LYS A 132 -21.91 -8.69 4.85
N ALA A 133 -22.27 -8.76 6.12
CA ALA A 133 -21.57 -8.06 7.18
C ALA A 133 -20.14 -8.62 7.30
N PRO A 134 -19.14 -7.77 7.55
CA PRO A 134 -17.78 -8.24 7.75
C PRO A 134 -17.69 -9.11 9.00
N THR A 135 -16.86 -10.13 8.92
CA THR A 135 -16.48 -10.96 10.06
C THR A 135 -15.75 -10.11 11.12
N PRO A 136 -15.93 -10.36 12.43
CA PRO A 136 -15.26 -9.64 13.51
C PRO A 136 -13.77 -10.02 13.67
N ASP A 137 -13.01 -9.93 12.59
CA ASP A 137 -11.58 -10.25 12.55
C ASP A 137 -10.73 -9.05 12.07
N PRO A 138 -9.42 -9.04 12.37
CA PRO A 138 -8.57 -7.89 12.03
C PRO A 138 -8.50 -7.56 10.55
N LEU A 139 -8.67 -8.56 9.66
CA LEU A 139 -8.53 -8.48 8.22
C LEU A 139 -9.85 -8.27 7.49
N ALA A 140 -11.02 -8.51 8.10
CA ALA A 140 -12.32 -8.20 7.51
C ALA A 140 -12.88 -6.86 8.01
N VAL A 141 -12.56 -6.42 9.23
CA VAL A 141 -13.12 -5.18 9.79
C VAL A 141 -12.56 -3.93 9.09
N PRO A 142 -13.42 -3.03 8.55
CA PRO A 142 -12.98 -1.85 7.82
C PRO A 142 -12.11 -0.90 8.61
N ARG A 143 -10.96 -0.49 8.10
CA ARG A 143 -10.14 0.55 8.73
C ARG A 143 -10.41 1.88 8.07
N LEU A 144 -9.96 2.95 8.71
CA LEU A 144 -9.90 4.22 8.00
C LEU A 144 -8.80 4.15 6.95
N LYS A 145 -9.10 4.64 5.75
CA LYS A 145 -8.14 4.88 4.68
C LYS A 145 -6.85 5.53 5.23
N MET A 146 -7.00 6.64 5.97
CA MET A 146 -5.86 7.40 6.51
C MET A 146 -5.21 6.81 7.76
N SER A 147 -5.62 5.61 8.20
CA SER A 147 -5.05 4.94 9.37
C SER A 147 -3.60 4.50 9.11
N LYS A 148 -2.82 4.40 10.20
CA LYS A 148 -1.48 3.78 10.22
C LYS A 148 -1.50 2.33 10.71
N SER A 149 -2.69 1.71 10.83
CA SER A 149 -2.80 0.31 11.27
C SER A 149 -2.12 -0.63 10.28
N GLY A 150 -1.47 -1.68 10.80
CA GLY A 150 -0.91 -2.75 9.97
C GLY A 150 -1.98 -3.62 9.30
N ASN A 151 -3.21 -3.60 9.82
CA ASN A 151 -4.35 -4.35 9.27
C ASN A 151 -5.16 -3.53 8.24
N ARG A 152 -4.63 -2.37 7.84
CA ARG A 152 -5.23 -1.54 6.78
C ARG A 152 -5.07 -2.25 5.45
N ASP A 153 -6.15 -2.29 4.68
CA ASP A 153 -6.14 -2.79 3.31
C ASP A 153 -5.26 -1.88 2.45
N PRO A 154 -4.16 -2.38 1.87
CA PRO A 154 -3.32 -1.59 0.98
C PRO A 154 -4.07 -1.14 -0.27
N ASP A 155 -4.96 -1.99 -0.79
CA ASP A 155 -5.75 -1.79 -2.01
C ASP A 155 -7.04 -1.01 -1.74
N GLY A 156 -7.30 -0.74 -0.45
CA GLY A 156 -8.48 -0.08 0.11
C GLY A 156 -8.72 1.38 -0.27
N GLY A 157 -8.22 1.79 -1.43
CA GLY A 157 -8.33 3.16 -1.90
C GLY A 157 -7.47 4.11 -1.07
N VAL A 158 -6.28 3.68 -0.65
CA VAL A 158 -5.25 4.55 -0.05
C VAL A 158 -3.84 4.31 -0.54
N GLU A 159 -3.64 3.29 -1.38
CA GLU A 159 -2.45 3.18 -2.21
C GLU A 159 -2.22 4.45 -3.06
N TRP A 160 -3.31 5.15 -3.44
CA TRP A 160 -3.26 6.47 -4.08
C TRP A 160 -2.98 7.65 -3.12
N LEU A 161 -2.72 7.43 -1.82
CA LEU A 161 -2.36 8.46 -0.83
C LEU A 161 -0.99 8.26 -0.14
N THR A 162 -0.58 7.02 0.12
CA THR A 162 0.70 6.69 0.78
C THR A 162 1.57 5.81 -0.12
N GLY A 163 2.68 6.32 -0.65
CA GLY A 163 3.55 5.63 -1.64
C GLY A 163 3.42 6.13 -3.10
N VAL A 164 2.38 6.91 -3.32
CA VAL A 164 1.90 7.58 -4.54
C VAL A 164 2.92 8.24 -5.41
N ARG A 165 3.83 9.03 -4.83
CA ARG A 165 4.78 9.77 -5.66
C ARG A 165 5.66 8.81 -6.42
N ARG A 166 6.01 7.67 -5.83
CA ARG A 166 6.80 6.64 -6.51
C ARG A 166 5.99 5.97 -7.62
N SER A 167 4.74 5.58 -7.34
CA SER A 167 3.88 4.91 -8.32
C SER A 167 3.47 5.83 -9.46
N LEU A 168 3.15 7.10 -9.19
CA LEU A 168 2.90 8.14 -10.19
C LEU A 168 4.09 8.37 -11.10
N LYS A 169 5.29 8.53 -10.51
CA LYS A 169 6.53 8.66 -11.28
C LYS A 169 6.73 7.44 -12.17
N LEU A 170 6.50 6.25 -11.63
CA LEU A 170 6.68 5.00 -12.36
C LEU A 170 5.66 4.86 -13.49
N ALA A 171 4.39 5.20 -13.25
CA ALA A 171 3.33 5.22 -14.27
C ALA A 171 3.66 6.20 -15.40
N ALA A 172 3.97 7.45 -15.06
CA ALA A 172 4.36 8.47 -16.04
C ALA A 172 5.57 8.05 -16.88
N LEU A 173 6.60 7.46 -16.24
CA LEU A 173 7.79 6.98 -16.94
C LEU A 173 7.50 5.77 -17.84
N LYS A 174 6.65 4.82 -17.41
CA LYS A 174 6.24 3.66 -18.23
C LYS A 174 5.42 4.08 -19.43
N SER A 175 4.41 4.93 -19.24
CA SER A 175 3.61 5.48 -20.35
C SER A 175 4.47 6.27 -21.33
N SER A 176 5.41 7.09 -20.85
CA SER A 176 6.36 7.81 -21.69
C SER A 176 7.27 6.85 -22.48
N PHE A 177 7.75 5.79 -21.83
CA PHE A 177 8.56 4.76 -22.48
C PHE A 177 7.79 4.04 -23.61
N GLU A 178 6.55 3.65 -23.35
CA GLU A 178 5.66 3.04 -24.34
C GLU A 178 5.38 3.99 -25.51
N ASN A 179 5.04 5.25 -25.24
CA ASN A 179 4.83 6.26 -26.28
C ASN A 179 6.05 6.41 -27.20
N VAL A 180 7.26 6.41 -26.64
CA VAL A 180 8.49 6.51 -27.43
C VAL A 180 8.76 5.23 -28.22
N GLN A 181 8.40 4.04 -27.71
CA GLN A 181 8.53 2.78 -28.44
C GLN A 181 7.54 2.68 -29.61
N VAL A 182 6.28 3.07 -29.39
CA VAL A 182 5.24 3.12 -30.42
C VAL A 182 5.66 4.08 -31.54
N ALA A 183 6.17 5.26 -31.19
CA ALA A 183 6.68 6.23 -32.15
C ALA A 183 7.97 5.79 -32.90
N ASP A 184 8.59 4.68 -32.51
CA ASP A 184 9.79 4.08 -33.13
C ASP A 184 9.46 2.78 -33.89
N GLY A 185 8.17 2.42 -34.02
CA GLY A 185 7.71 1.21 -34.72
C GLY A 185 8.04 -0.11 -34.00
N ARG A 186 8.51 -0.06 -32.74
CA ARG A 186 8.83 -1.24 -31.92
C ARG A 186 7.61 -1.62 -31.09
N VAL A 187 6.69 -2.39 -31.66
CA VAL A 187 5.56 -2.93 -30.90
C VAL A 187 6.07 -4.08 -30.00
N GLY A 188 5.91 -3.93 -28.67
CA GLY A 188 6.03 -5.05 -27.71
C GLY A 188 7.40 -5.32 -27.06
N GLY A 189 8.26 -4.32 -26.89
CA GLY A 189 9.54 -4.51 -26.20
C GLY A 189 9.39 -4.60 -24.68
N GLN A 190 9.33 -5.82 -24.11
CA GLN A 190 9.34 -6.07 -22.66
C GLN A 190 10.41 -5.23 -21.94
N ILE A 191 10.02 -4.57 -20.84
CA ILE A 191 10.95 -3.98 -19.88
C ILE A 191 11.81 -5.13 -19.33
N ARG A 192 13.04 -5.30 -19.83
CA ARG A 192 14.00 -6.22 -19.22
C ARG A 192 14.32 -5.67 -17.84
N SER A 193 13.82 -6.34 -16.80
CA SER A 193 14.14 -5.99 -15.40
C SER A 193 15.64 -5.75 -15.25
N ILE A 194 16.01 -4.57 -14.76
CA ILE A 194 17.43 -4.14 -14.59
C ILE A 194 18.08 -4.85 -13.38
N ALA A 195 17.38 -5.81 -12.76
CA ALA A 195 17.80 -6.50 -11.54
C ALA A 195 19.04 -7.43 -11.68
N LYS A 196 19.68 -7.51 -12.85
CA LYS A 196 20.85 -8.36 -13.08
C LYS A 196 22.08 -7.55 -13.51
N ASN A 197 22.52 -6.61 -12.69
CA ASN A 197 23.93 -6.21 -12.55
C ASN A 197 24.10 -5.23 -11.39
N SER A 198 24.00 -5.76 -10.16
CA SER A 198 24.60 -5.09 -9.00
C SER A 198 26.03 -5.64 -8.85
N PRO A 199 27.09 -4.83 -9.04
CA PRO A 199 28.48 -5.27 -9.04
C PRO A 199 29.03 -5.50 -7.61
N ASN A 200 28.26 -6.16 -6.74
CA ASN A 200 28.69 -6.46 -5.39
C ASN A 200 28.23 -7.85 -4.91
N LYS A 201 28.59 -8.89 -5.68
CA LYS A 201 28.44 -10.31 -5.27
C LYS A 201 29.77 -11.03 -5.00
N SER A 202 30.90 -10.32 -4.96
CA SER A 202 32.21 -10.94 -4.66
C SER A 202 32.64 -10.85 -3.19
N ALA A 203 31.79 -10.36 -2.27
CA ALA A 203 32.21 -10.12 -0.88
C ALA A 203 31.54 -11.00 0.19
N ILE A 204 30.59 -11.90 -0.11
CA ILE A 204 29.90 -12.71 0.93
C ILE A 204 29.67 -14.16 0.48
N GLN A 205 30.72 -14.82 -0.03
CA GLN A 205 30.75 -16.28 -0.08
C GLN A 205 32.15 -16.79 0.31
N LYS A 206 32.54 -16.50 1.55
CA LYS A 206 33.56 -17.24 2.31
C LYS A 206 32.96 -17.56 3.68
N LYS A 207 33.07 -18.83 4.09
CA LYS A 207 32.39 -19.50 5.20
C LYS A 207 30.94 -19.83 4.81
N ILE A 208 30.57 -21.09 4.60
CA ILE A 208 30.59 -22.16 5.60
C ILE A 208 31.13 -23.45 4.95
N ASP A 209 32.30 -23.86 5.42
CA ASP A 209 32.79 -25.24 5.36
C ASP A 209 32.31 -25.89 6.66
N VAL A 210 31.39 -26.86 6.60
CA VAL A 210 31.17 -27.83 7.67
C VAL A 210 30.74 -29.14 7.02
N THR A 211 31.75 -29.97 6.78
CA THR A 211 31.80 -31.42 7.03
C THR A 211 30.56 -32.28 6.77
N SER A 212 30.78 -33.24 5.87
CA SER A 212 30.30 -34.62 5.90
C SER A 212 29.92 -35.12 7.31
N TRP A 213 28.89 -35.98 7.38
CA TRP A 213 28.96 -37.34 7.93
C TRP A 213 27.63 -38.10 7.71
N LYS A 214 27.77 -39.23 6.98
CA LYS A 214 27.12 -40.55 7.11
C LYS A 214 25.60 -40.70 7.18
N VAL A 215 25.08 -41.46 6.21
CA VAL A 215 24.27 -42.67 6.47
C VAL A 215 25.17 -43.87 6.23
#